data_AF-A0A9D4VH33-F1
#
_entry.id   AF-A0A9D4VH33-F1
#
_cell.length_a   1.000
_cell.length_b   1.000
_cell.length_c   1.000
_cell.angle_alpha   90.00
_cell.angle_beta   90.00
_cell.angle_gamma   90.00
#
_symmetry.space_group_name_H-M   'P 1'
#
loop_
_entity.id
_entity.type
_entity.pdbx_description
1 polymer ?
#
loop_
_entity_poly.entity_id
_entity_poly.type
_entity_poly.pdbx_seq_one_letter_code
_entity_poly.pdbx_strand_id
1 'polypeptide(L)'
;MLLRKYLLVTESQVSKCGFHIVKKKRDVLYPKRTKFSKYRKGRCSRGCKPDGTKLGFGRYGTQSCRAGRLSYRAIEAARRAIIGHFHRAMSGQFRKNGKIWVRVFADIPITGKPTEVRMGRGKGNPTGWIARVSAGQVLFEMDGVSLSNARQAATLAAHKPCSSTKFLQWS
;
A
#
# COMPACT_ATOMS: atom_id res chain seq x y z
N MET A 1 -11.55 14.76 -11.66
CA MET A 1 -12.78 14.19 -11.08
C MET A 1 -12.77 12.65 -11.13
N LEU A 2 -11.83 11.99 -10.43
CA LEU A 2 -11.76 10.52 -10.28
C LEU A 2 -10.87 10.18 -9.07
N LEU A 3 -11.36 10.50 -7.86
CA LEU A 3 -10.71 10.18 -6.58
C LEU A 3 -11.58 9.23 -5.74
N ARG A 4 -12.53 8.52 -6.37
CA ARG A 4 -13.47 7.65 -5.66
C ARG A 4 -13.13 6.17 -5.88
N LYS A 5 -12.96 5.48 -4.74
CA LYS A 5 -12.93 4.02 -4.53
C LYS A 5 -11.58 3.31 -4.60
N TYR A 6 -10.63 3.66 -3.73
CA TYR A 6 -9.72 2.66 -3.15
C TYR A 6 -9.47 3.00 -1.68
N LEU A 7 -10.55 2.95 -0.89
CA LEU A 7 -10.50 2.94 0.56
C LEU A 7 -10.50 1.46 0.99
N LEU A 8 -9.32 0.88 1.23
CA LEU A 8 -9.23 -0.41 1.90
C LEU A 8 -9.43 -0.15 3.39
N VAL A 9 -10.69 -0.08 3.80
CA VAL A 9 -11.09 -0.13 5.21
C VAL A 9 -10.95 -1.59 5.63
N THR A 10 -9.89 -1.91 6.39
CA THR A 10 -9.91 -3.13 7.19
C THR A 10 -10.85 -2.86 8.37
N GLU A 11 -12.13 -3.07 8.14
CA GLU A 11 -13.16 -3.08 9.17
C GLU A 11 -12.96 -4.31 10.05
N SER A 12 -12.08 -4.22 11.05
CA SER A 12 -12.20 -5.02 12.26
C SER A 12 -13.07 -4.24 13.24
N GLN A 13 -14.35 -4.07 12.91
CA GLN A 13 -15.36 -3.71 13.90
C GLN A 13 -15.81 -4.99 14.59
N VAL A 14 -15.39 -5.12 15.84
CA VAL A 14 -15.95 -6.05 16.80
C VAL A 14 -17.38 -5.58 17.08
N SER A 15 -18.40 -6.32 16.66
CA SER A 15 -19.76 -6.17 17.18
C SER A 15 -20.39 -7.53 17.42
N LYS A 16 -20.98 -7.64 18.61
CA LYS A 16 -21.65 -8.79 19.19
C LYS A 16 -22.89 -9.16 18.35
N CYS A 17 -23.25 -10.45 18.42
CA CYS A 17 -24.50 -11.06 17.94
C CYS A 17 -24.65 -11.26 16.43
N GLY A 18 -24.99 -12.50 16.05
CA GLY A 18 -25.67 -12.81 14.79
C GLY A 18 -24.79 -13.19 13.60
N PHE A 19 -24.71 -14.49 13.35
CA PHE A 19 -24.37 -15.16 12.08
C PHE A 19 -24.50 -14.27 10.83
N HIS A 20 -23.38 -13.76 10.31
CA HIS A 20 -23.24 -13.40 8.90
C HIS A 20 -21.82 -13.77 8.48
N ILE A 21 -21.70 -14.75 7.57
CA ILE A 21 -20.45 -15.05 6.87
C ILE A 21 -20.16 -13.85 5.95
N VAL A 22 -19.49 -12.82 6.46
CA VAL A 22 -18.93 -11.76 5.63
C VAL A 22 -17.89 -12.43 4.75
N LYS A 23 -18.20 -12.61 3.46
CA LYS A 23 -17.22 -13.11 2.47
C LYS A 23 -15.98 -12.24 2.58
N LYS A 24 -14.91 -12.79 3.17
CA LYS A 24 -13.60 -12.17 3.30
C LYS A 24 -13.14 -11.83 1.88
N LYS A 25 -13.38 -10.59 1.43
CA LYS A 25 -12.92 -10.12 0.13
C LYS A 25 -11.40 -10.15 0.23
N ARG A 26 -10.75 -11.16 -0.36
CA ARG A 26 -9.28 -11.22 -0.40
C ARG A 26 -8.81 -9.85 -0.89
N ASP A 27 -8.06 -9.14 -0.05
CA ASP A 27 -7.57 -7.79 -0.31
C ASP A 27 -6.54 -7.85 -1.43
N VAL A 28 -7.03 -7.85 -2.67
CA VAL A 28 -6.19 -7.88 -3.84
C VAL A 28 -5.66 -6.46 -4.06
N LEU A 29 -4.35 -6.24 -3.85
CA LEU A 29 -3.66 -4.95 -4.08
C LEU A 29 -3.47 -4.61 -5.58
N TYR A 30 -4.20 -5.28 -6.47
CA TYR A 30 -4.18 -5.10 -7.91
C TYR A 30 -5.60 -5.23 -8.50
N PRO A 31 -5.89 -4.59 -9.65
CA PRO A 31 -7.23 -4.60 -10.20
C PRO A 31 -7.59 -5.98 -10.77
N LYS A 32 -8.80 -6.47 -10.44
CA LYS A 32 -9.33 -7.73 -10.99
C LYS A 32 -9.76 -7.62 -12.46
N ARG A 33 -10.18 -6.43 -12.88
CA ARG A 33 -10.62 -6.12 -14.24
C ARG A 33 -9.96 -4.81 -14.67
N THR A 34 -9.43 -4.77 -15.88
CA THR A 34 -8.87 -3.55 -16.48
C THR A 34 -9.43 -3.37 -17.88
N LYS A 35 -9.62 -2.11 -18.30
CA LYS A 35 -10.09 -1.80 -19.66
C LYS A 35 -9.04 -2.18 -20.71
N PHE A 36 -7.77 -2.00 -20.39
CA PHE A 36 -6.64 -2.31 -21.26
C PHE A 36 -5.61 -3.14 -20.51
N SER A 37 -5.05 -4.16 -21.15
CA SER A 37 -4.05 -5.02 -20.49
C SER A 37 -2.62 -4.45 -20.58
N LYS A 38 -2.34 -3.57 -21.56
CA LYS A 38 -0.98 -3.08 -21.85
C LYS A 38 -0.92 -1.54 -21.80
N TYR A 39 -0.36 -0.99 -20.72
CA TYR A 39 -0.22 0.46 -20.54
C TYR A 39 1.14 1.00 -21.00
N ARG A 40 1.20 2.26 -21.43
CA ARG A 40 2.47 2.97 -21.63
C ARG A 40 3.17 3.14 -20.27
N LYS A 41 4.48 2.87 -20.21
CA LYS A 41 5.26 2.90 -18.96
C LYS A 41 5.11 4.24 -18.21
N GLY A 42 5.13 5.35 -18.94
CA GLY A 42 5.06 6.71 -18.38
C GLY A 42 6.28 7.05 -17.50
N ARG A 43 6.39 8.30 -17.06
CA ARG A 43 7.42 8.75 -16.10
C ARG A 43 6.81 8.88 -14.70
N CYS A 44 7.64 8.79 -13.66
CA CYS A 44 7.20 9.16 -12.31
C CYS A 44 7.09 10.69 -12.22
N SER A 45 6.09 11.17 -11.49
CA SER A 45 5.90 12.59 -11.23
C SER A 45 7.05 13.15 -10.40
N ARG A 46 7.46 14.39 -10.71
CA ARG A 46 8.49 15.11 -9.96
C ARG A 46 8.00 15.68 -8.63
N GLY A 47 6.69 15.79 -8.43
CA GLY A 47 6.08 16.28 -7.20
C GLY A 47 4.78 15.56 -6.86
N CYS A 48 4.40 15.58 -5.60
CA CYS A 48 3.10 15.10 -5.13
C CYS A 48 2.08 16.25 -5.16
N LYS A 49 0.80 15.89 -5.31
CA LYS A 49 -0.30 16.82 -5.09
C LYS A 49 -0.44 17.08 -3.58
N PRO A 50 -0.84 18.29 -3.15
CA PRO A 50 -0.98 18.63 -1.73
C PRO A 50 -1.89 17.65 -0.96
N ASP A 51 -2.94 17.15 -1.60
CA ASP A 51 -3.91 16.20 -1.02
C ASP A 51 -3.29 14.83 -0.65
N GLY A 52 -2.19 14.45 -1.31
CA GLY A 52 -1.52 13.17 -1.10
C GLY A 52 -0.49 13.19 0.03
N THR A 53 -0.22 14.35 0.61
CA THR A 53 0.87 14.60 1.56
C THR A 53 0.41 14.60 3.02
N LYS A 54 -0.84 14.98 3.27
CA LYS A 54 -1.44 14.96 4.62
C LYS A 54 -1.97 13.56 4.96
N LEU A 55 -1.97 13.23 6.25
CA LEU A 55 -2.64 12.06 6.79
C LEU A 55 -4.16 12.24 6.67
N GLY A 56 -4.89 11.18 6.32
CA GLY A 56 -6.34 11.24 6.08
C GLY A 56 -7.18 10.48 7.10
N PHE A 57 -6.69 9.34 7.58
CA PHE A 57 -7.45 8.39 8.40
C PHE A 57 -6.76 8.08 9.73
N GLY A 58 -5.45 7.85 9.71
CA GLY A 58 -4.70 7.41 10.89
C GLY A 58 -3.88 8.51 11.56
N ARG A 59 -3.65 8.37 12.88
CA ARG A 59 -2.80 9.29 13.67
C ARG A 59 -1.32 9.27 13.26
N TYR A 60 -0.84 8.16 12.71
CA TYR A 60 0.53 8.04 12.24
C TYR A 60 0.57 7.52 10.81
N GLY A 61 1.66 7.78 10.11
CA GLY A 61 1.85 7.24 8.78
C GLY A 61 3.30 7.23 8.31
N THR A 62 3.48 6.69 7.12
CA THR A 62 4.77 6.66 6.43
C THR A 62 4.64 7.31 5.08
N GLN A 63 5.56 8.23 4.79
CA GLN A 63 5.60 9.01 3.56
C GLN A 63 6.81 8.59 2.74
N SER A 64 6.70 8.59 1.42
CA SER A 64 7.85 8.38 0.55
C SER A 64 8.68 9.65 0.40
N CYS A 65 10.00 9.58 0.58
CA CYS A 65 10.89 10.73 0.37
C CYS A 65 11.25 10.95 -1.10
N ARG A 66 11.13 9.91 -1.95
CA ARG A 66 11.57 9.96 -3.35
C ARG A 66 10.50 9.40 -4.27
N ALA A 67 10.35 10.01 -5.44
CA ALA A 67 9.47 9.49 -6.48
C ALA A 67 10.00 8.16 -7.03
N GLY A 68 9.11 7.21 -7.27
CA GLY A 68 9.50 5.85 -7.65
C GLY A 68 8.33 4.99 -8.14
N ARG A 69 8.65 3.73 -8.43
CA ARG A 69 7.65 2.70 -8.74
C ARG A 69 7.72 1.62 -7.67
N LEU A 70 6.60 1.37 -7.00
CA LEU A 70 6.50 0.30 -6.03
C LEU A 70 5.76 -0.88 -6.65
N SER A 71 6.35 -2.07 -6.52
CA SER A 71 5.67 -3.31 -6.94
C SER A 71 4.59 -3.68 -5.92
N TYR A 72 3.53 -4.34 -6.39
CA TYR A 72 2.48 -4.84 -5.48
C TYR A 72 3.06 -5.76 -4.38
N ARG A 73 4.10 -6.54 -4.71
CA ARG A 73 4.80 -7.43 -3.77
C ARG A 73 5.51 -6.63 -2.67
N ALA A 74 6.15 -5.53 -3.01
CA ALA A 74 6.82 -4.67 -2.03
C ALA A 74 5.83 -3.99 -1.09
N ILE A 75 4.69 -3.51 -1.63
CA ILE A 75 3.61 -2.91 -0.83
C ILE A 75 3.04 -3.96 0.13
N GLU A 76 2.79 -5.18 -0.35
CA GLU A 76 2.29 -6.27 0.48
C GLU A 76 3.30 -6.71 1.55
N ALA A 77 4.59 -6.78 1.22
CA ALA A 77 5.64 -7.11 2.17
C ALA A 77 5.74 -6.08 3.30
N ALA A 78 5.67 -4.79 2.97
CA ALA A 78 5.65 -3.71 3.95
C ALA A 78 4.38 -3.78 4.82
N ARG A 79 3.20 -3.99 4.22
CA ARG A 79 1.93 -4.17 4.95
C ARG A 79 2.01 -5.35 5.92
N ARG A 80 2.49 -6.51 5.47
CA ARG A 80 2.67 -7.71 6.31
C ARG A 80 3.69 -7.49 7.42
N ALA A 81 4.73 -6.69 7.20
CA ALA A 81 5.71 -6.35 8.23
C ALA A 81 5.07 -5.52 9.36
N ILE A 82 4.28 -4.50 9.02
CA ILE A 82 3.55 -3.67 10.00
C ILE A 82 2.54 -4.53 10.77
N ILE A 83 1.68 -5.26 10.06
CA ILE A 83 0.69 -6.16 10.69
C ILE A 83 1.38 -7.19 11.58
N GLY A 84 2.45 -7.81 11.09
CA GLY A 84 3.20 -8.81 11.82
C GLY A 84 3.92 -8.26 13.07
N HIS A 85 4.36 -7.00 13.04
CA HIS A 85 4.89 -6.32 14.22
C HIS A 85 3.78 -6.05 15.24
N PHE A 86 2.65 -5.51 14.79
CA PHE A 86 1.49 -5.26 15.65
C PHE A 86 0.93 -6.53 16.29
N HIS A 87 0.84 -7.63 15.52
CA HIS A 87 0.38 -8.93 16.03
C HIS A 87 1.32 -9.54 17.09
N ARG A 88 2.62 -9.21 17.04
CA ARG A 88 3.64 -9.66 17.98
C ARG A 88 3.75 -8.76 19.22
N ALA A 89 3.70 -7.44 19.02
CA ALA A 89 3.89 -6.45 20.07
C ALA A 89 2.65 -6.27 20.98
N MET A 90 1.45 -6.67 20.52
CA MET A 90 0.23 -6.58 21.32
C MET A 90 -0.13 -7.95 21.91
N SER A 91 -0.16 -8.02 23.24
CA SER A 91 -0.66 -9.15 24.03
C SER A 91 -2.09 -8.87 24.49
N GLY A 92 -3.02 -9.83 24.34
CA GLY A 92 -4.40 -9.71 24.85
C GLY A 92 -5.39 -8.94 23.96
N GLN A 93 -6.35 -8.24 24.57
CA GLN A 93 -7.53 -7.62 23.93
C GLN A 93 -7.17 -6.56 22.86
N PHE A 94 -6.01 -5.91 23.00
CA PHE A 94 -5.51 -4.86 22.09
C PHE A 94 -5.11 -5.36 20.70
N ARG A 95 -4.92 -6.68 20.50
CA ARG A 95 -4.62 -7.30 19.19
C ARG A 95 -5.62 -6.94 18.09
N LYS A 96 -6.84 -6.53 18.45
CA LYS A 96 -7.97 -6.34 17.53
C LYS A 96 -8.24 -4.89 17.13
N ASN A 97 -7.52 -3.92 17.72
CA ASN A 97 -7.87 -2.50 17.62
C ASN A 97 -6.93 -1.68 16.70
N GLY A 98 -5.74 -2.18 16.40
CA GLY A 98 -4.80 -1.51 15.50
C GLY A 98 -5.31 -1.52 14.05
N LYS A 99 -5.70 -0.35 13.53
CA LYS A 99 -6.15 -0.18 12.14
C LYS A 99 -4.98 0.24 11.27
N ILE A 100 -4.88 -0.34 10.08
CA ILE A 100 -3.86 0.03 9.07
C ILE A 100 -4.56 0.31 7.76
N TRP A 101 -4.20 1.43 7.14
CA TRP A 101 -4.62 1.76 5.78
C TRP A 101 -3.44 1.73 4.84
N VAL A 102 -3.64 1.11 3.68
CA VAL A 102 -2.72 1.19 2.55
C VAL A 102 -3.28 2.22 1.59
N ARG A 103 -2.59 3.35 1.40
CA ARG A 103 -3.05 4.46 0.54
C ARG A 103 -2.63 4.32 -0.91
N VAL A 104 -1.75 3.38 -1.21
CA VAL A 104 -1.22 3.15 -2.55
C VAL A 104 -1.75 1.83 -3.09
N PHE A 105 -2.28 1.89 -4.31
CA PHE A 105 -2.82 0.74 -5.03
C PHE A 105 -2.01 0.49 -6.30
N ALA A 106 -1.70 -0.78 -6.61
CA ALA A 106 -0.92 -1.12 -7.79
C ALA A 106 -1.85 -1.29 -9.01
N ASP A 107 -2.05 -0.20 -9.73
CA ASP A 107 -3.00 -0.07 -10.83
C ASP A 107 -2.37 -0.27 -12.22
N ILE A 108 -1.05 -0.11 -12.34
CA ILE A 108 -0.38 -0.12 -13.63
C ILE A 108 0.26 -1.50 -13.89
N PRO A 109 -0.12 -2.21 -14.97
CA PRO A 109 0.51 -3.47 -15.30
C PRO A 109 1.91 -3.25 -15.90
N ILE A 110 2.89 -4.00 -15.41
CA ILE A 110 4.20 -4.16 -16.05
C ILE A 110 4.10 -5.29 -17.07
N THR A 111 4.64 -5.04 -18.26
CA THR A 111 4.87 -6.08 -19.27
C THR A 111 6.35 -6.39 -19.41
N GLY A 112 6.72 -7.66 -19.59
CA GLY A 112 8.07 -8.10 -19.87
C GLY A 112 8.10 -9.07 -21.05
N LYS A 113 9.20 -9.05 -21.82
CA LYS A 113 9.52 -10.15 -22.74
C LYS A 113 10.36 -11.20 -22.00
N PRO A 114 10.32 -12.46 -22.43
CA PRO A 114 11.29 -13.46 -21.98
C PRO A 114 12.71 -12.99 -22.26
N THR A 115 13.67 -13.44 -21.44
CA THR A 115 15.08 -13.07 -21.59
C THR A 115 15.70 -13.65 -22.87
N GLU A 116 15.16 -14.75 -23.38
CA GLU A 116 15.68 -15.50 -24.54
C GLU A 116 15.41 -14.82 -25.89
N VAL A 117 14.40 -13.96 -25.98
CA VAL A 117 13.93 -13.43 -27.28
C VAL A 117 14.59 -12.11 -27.67
N ARG A 118 14.87 -11.95 -28.98
CA ARG A 118 15.37 -10.69 -29.53
C ARG A 118 14.34 -9.55 -29.47
N MET A 119 14.82 -8.32 -29.61
CA MET A 119 14.01 -7.11 -29.67
C MET A 119 13.11 -7.09 -30.93
N GLY A 120 12.02 -6.31 -30.92
CA GLY A 120 10.99 -6.31 -32.00
C GLY A 120 9.82 -7.28 -31.77
N ARG A 121 8.97 -7.57 -32.77
CA ARG A 121 7.80 -8.48 -32.62
C ARG A 121 6.80 -8.08 -31.52
N GLY A 122 6.59 -6.77 -31.34
CA GLY A 122 5.58 -6.24 -30.43
C GLY A 122 5.97 -6.23 -28.94
N LYS A 123 4.95 -6.12 -28.08
CA LYS A 123 5.06 -5.92 -26.63
C LYS A 123 4.76 -7.21 -25.86
N GLY A 124 5.58 -7.52 -24.87
CA GLY A 124 5.46 -8.71 -24.03
C GLY A 124 4.18 -8.79 -23.19
N ASN A 125 4.05 -9.90 -22.47
CA ASN A 125 2.88 -10.21 -21.66
C ASN A 125 2.92 -9.47 -20.32
N PRO A 126 1.77 -9.13 -19.71
CA PRO A 126 1.72 -8.56 -18.36
C PRO A 126 2.26 -9.56 -17.32
N THR A 127 3.25 -9.15 -16.52
CA THR A 127 3.93 -10.00 -15.52
C THR A 127 3.66 -9.57 -14.08
N GLY A 128 3.21 -8.34 -13.86
CA GLY A 128 2.93 -7.85 -12.51
C GLY A 128 2.32 -6.46 -12.50
N TRP A 129 2.08 -5.94 -11.29
CA TRP A 129 1.46 -4.64 -11.06
C TRP A 129 2.38 -3.72 -10.27
N ILE A 130 2.36 -2.44 -10.64
CA ILE A 130 3.07 -1.37 -9.94
C ILE A 130 2.15 -0.22 -9.63
N ALA A 131 2.53 0.51 -8.58
CA ALA A 131 2.03 1.84 -8.30
C ALA A 131 3.13 2.87 -8.59
N ARG A 132 2.75 4.01 -9.16
CA ARG A 132 3.63 5.19 -9.20
C ARG A 132 3.47 5.96 -7.91
N VAL A 133 4.59 6.25 -7.27
CA VAL A 133 4.64 7.02 -6.02
C VAL A 133 5.39 8.31 -6.27
N SER A 134 4.86 9.41 -5.75
CA SER A 134 5.51 10.72 -5.77
C SER A 134 6.29 10.95 -4.47
N ALA A 135 7.35 11.77 -4.53
CA ALA A 135 7.98 12.27 -3.31
C ALA A 135 6.97 13.08 -2.50
N GLY A 136 6.84 12.79 -1.21
CA GLY A 136 5.85 13.39 -0.31
C GLY A 136 4.51 12.66 -0.26
N GLN A 137 4.33 11.55 -0.96
CA GLN A 137 3.07 10.79 -0.91
C GLN A 137 3.03 9.86 0.32
N VAL A 138 1.91 9.87 1.04
CA VAL A 138 1.65 8.93 2.15
C VAL A 138 1.36 7.54 1.61
N LEU A 139 2.09 6.54 2.11
CA LEU A 139 2.03 5.14 1.69
C LEU A 139 1.12 4.31 2.59
N PHE A 140 1.38 4.38 3.90
CA PHE A 140 0.65 3.64 4.92
C PHE A 140 0.23 4.59 6.04
N GLU A 141 -0.94 4.34 6.60
CA GLU A 141 -1.42 5.01 7.80
C GLU A 141 -1.78 3.96 8.84
N MET A 142 -1.67 4.32 10.11
CA MET A 142 -1.95 3.45 11.24
C MET A 142 -2.59 4.23 12.38
N ASP A 143 -3.49 3.57 13.10
CA ASP A 143 -4.18 4.12 14.27
C ASP A 143 -4.40 3.03 15.33
N GLY A 144 -4.65 3.45 16.58
CA GLY A 144 -4.87 2.54 17.71
C GLY A 144 -3.59 1.88 18.23
N VAL A 145 -2.44 2.52 18.03
CA VAL A 145 -1.12 2.04 18.50
C VAL A 145 -0.36 3.14 19.24
N SER A 146 0.53 2.75 20.16
CA SER A 146 1.42 3.70 20.84
C SER A 146 2.45 4.28 19.85
N LEU A 147 2.92 5.50 20.11
CA LEU A 147 3.91 6.18 19.25
C LEU A 147 5.19 5.35 19.07
N SER A 148 5.69 4.73 20.15
CA SER A 148 6.89 3.88 20.11
C SER A 148 6.71 2.70 19.15
N ASN A 149 5.58 1.98 19.27
CA ASN A 149 5.28 0.84 18.41
C ASN A 149 5.04 1.28 16.96
N ALA A 150 4.36 2.41 16.75
CA ALA A 150 4.13 2.97 15.42
C ALA A 150 5.44 3.33 14.71
N ARG A 151 6.36 3.99 15.43
CA ARG A 151 7.68 4.35 14.90
C ARG A 151 8.51 3.11 14.58
N GLN A 152 8.53 2.11 15.47
CA GLN A 152 9.26 0.86 15.21
C GLN A 152 8.69 0.11 13.99
N ALA A 153 7.36 0.01 13.87
CA ALA A 153 6.70 -0.60 12.72
C ALA A 153 7.01 0.15 11.42
N ALA A 154 7.04 1.48 11.46
CA ALA A 154 7.42 2.31 10.32
C ALA A 154 8.87 2.05 9.87
N THR A 155 9.81 1.89 10.80
CA THR A 155 11.20 1.51 10.47
C THR A 155 11.27 0.12 9.84
N LEU A 156 10.58 -0.87 10.41
CA LEU A 156 10.52 -2.21 9.83
C LEU A 156 9.90 -2.21 8.43
N ALA A 157 8.88 -1.40 8.22
CA ALA A 157 8.27 -1.20 6.92
C ALA A 157 9.26 -0.56 5.95
N ALA A 158 10.05 0.43 6.35
CA ALA A 158 11.03 1.12 5.51
C ALA A 158 12.08 0.19 4.89
N HIS A 159 12.42 -0.93 5.54
CA HIS A 159 13.36 -1.92 5.01
C HIS A 159 12.79 -2.81 3.89
N LYS A 160 11.48 -2.77 3.62
CA LYS A 160 10.82 -3.63 2.62
C LYS A 160 10.65 -2.98 1.23
N PRO A 161 10.15 -1.74 1.09
CA PRO A 161 10.02 -1.08 -0.20
C PRO A 161 11.37 -0.53 -0.66
N CYS A 162 11.55 -0.45 -1.98
CA CYS A 162 12.77 0.06 -2.61
C CYS A 162 12.93 1.60 -2.52
N SER A 163 12.20 2.29 -1.64
CA SER A 163 12.21 3.75 -1.53
C SER A 163 12.44 4.20 -0.10
N SER A 164 13.23 5.26 0.10
CA SER A 164 13.37 5.91 1.40
C SER A 164 12.03 6.46 1.87
N THR A 165 11.70 6.21 3.13
CA THR A 165 10.45 6.65 3.76
C THR A 165 10.72 7.51 4.99
N LYS A 166 9.78 8.40 5.31
CA LYS A 166 9.77 9.26 6.50
C LYS A 166 8.55 8.93 7.35
N PHE A 167 8.72 8.89 8.66
CA PHE A 167 7.61 8.76 9.60
C PHE A 167 6.88 10.11 9.74
N LEU A 168 5.55 10.06 9.70
CA LEU A 168 4.67 11.20 9.91
C LEU A 168 3.75 10.94 11.09
N GLN A 169 3.44 12.02 11.80
CA GLN A 169 2.46 12.05 12.89
C GLN A 169 1.44 13.14 12.57
N TRP A 170 0.18 12.89 12.90
CA TRP A 170 -0.89 13.87 12.83
C TRP A 170 -0.65 14.91 13.93
N SER A 171 -0.44 16.16 13.52
CA SER A 171 -0.39 17.32 14.41
C SER A 171 -1.79 17.85 14.68
#